data_AF-A0AB33XGT4-F1
#
_entry.id   AF-A0AB33XGT4-F1
#
_cell.length_a   1.000
_cell.length_b   1.000
_cell.length_c   1.000
_cell.angle_alpha   90.00
_cell.angle_beta   90.00
_cell.angle_gamma   90.00
#
_symmetry.space_group_name_H-M   'P 1'
#
loop_
_entity.id
_entity.type
_entity.pdbx_description
1 polymer ?
#
loop_
_entity_poly.entity_id
_entity_poly.type
_entity_poly.pdbx_seq_one_letter_code
_entity_poly.pdbx_strand_id
1 'polypeptide(L)'
;MNKKHRLAFLGLIVGVLFFFSACQHRLHMGYYSEVTGDYLFNYNSTIVVAYDRSDAMTSYYINVIVYELQKLGFYNVFTQAEFPLDKAKNVIYARIVRNISAVPFYQYNYQLIDQVNKPCYFLGGQFYCSQTPTDYYAINGFSEQILMSANSHFILDWYDVVLQKRVLYVDGSVSGRTCGYQMLYRDLIKSTIKRIDFNRPERYYYNLRLPLYQPCYRQ
;
A
#
# COMPACT_ATOMS: atom_id res chain seq x y z
N MET A 1 -21.32 -47.19 -7.55
CA MET A 1 -21.15 -46.02 -6.64
C MET A 1 -22.50 -45.33 -6.45
N ASN A 2 -23.03 -45.34 -5.22
CA ASN A 2 -24.39 -44.91 -4.88
C ASN A 2 -24.60 -43.40 -5.19
N LYS A 3 -25.78 -43.00 -5.70
CA LYS A 3 -26.11 -41.60 -6.09
C LYS A 3 -25.83 -40.60 -4.94
N LYS A 4 -26.07 -41.02 -3.69
CA LYS A 4 -25.78 -40.24 -2.48
C LYS A 4 -24.29 -39.94 -2.27
N HIS A 5 -23.39 -40.87 -2.62
CA HIS A 5 -21.95 -40.65 -2.51
C HIS A 5 -21.41 -39.70 -3.59
N ARG A 6 -22.01 -39.69 -4.79
CA ARG A 6 -21.63 -38.73 -5.84
C ARG A 6 -22.02 -37.30 -5.49
N LEU A 7 -23.19 -37.08 -4.89
CA LEU A 7 -23.63 -35.76 -4.40
C LEU A 7 -22.79 -35.26 -3.22
N ALA A 8 -22.45 -36.14 -2.27
CA ALA A 8 -21.55 -35.79 -1.16
C ALA A 8 -20.15 -35.41 -1.65
N PHE A 9 -19.62 -36.14 -2.64
CA PHE A 9 -18.31 -35.87 -3.22
C PHE A 9 -18.30 -34.56 -4.04
N LEU A 10 -19.36 -34.29 -4.81
CA LEU A 10 -19.53 -33.01 -5.51
C LEU A 10 -19.68 -31.82 -4.55
N GLY A 11 -20.44 -31.97 -3.46
CA GLY A 11 -20.55 -30.95 -2.42
C GLY A 11 -19.21 -30.66 -1.73
N LEU A 12 -18.40 -31.70 -1.52
CA LEU A 12 -17.06 -31.56 -0.93
C LEU A 12 -16.07 -30.90 -1.91
N ILE A 13 -16.10 -31.25 -3.20
CA ILE A 13 -15.28 -30.60 -4.23
C ILE A 13 -15.67 -29.14 -4.41
N VAL A 14 -16.97 -28.82 -4.46
CA VAL A 14 -17.46 -27.43 -4.54
C VAL A 14 -17.07 -26.65 -3.29
N GLY A 15 -17.22 -27.23 -2.09
CA GLY A 15 -16.77 -26.62 -0.84
C GLY A 15 -15.27 -26.33 -0.83
N VAL A 16 -14.45 -27.28 -1.28
CA VAL A 16 -12.99 -27.13 -1.39
C VAL A 16 -12.62 -26.06 -2.44
N LEU A 17 -13.28 -26.04 -3.60
CA LEU A 17 -13.07 -25.02 -4.64
C LEU A 17 -13.45 -23.61 -4.16
N PHE A 18 -14.51 -23.46 -3.35
CA PHE A 18 -14.84 -22.19 -2.70
C PHE A 18 -13.84 -21.78 -1.62
N PHE A 19 -13.25 -22.73 -0.90
CA PHE A 19 -12.18 -22.45 0.06
C PHE A 19 -10.88 -21.99 -0.61
N PHE A 20 -10.54 -22.53 -1.79
CA PHE A 20 -9.34 -22.15 -2.54
C PHE A 20 -9.55 -20.96 -3.51
N SER A 21 -10.79 -20.63 -3.89
CA SER A 21 -11.10 -19.44 -4.70
C SER A 21 -11.26 -18.16 -3.88
N ALA A 22 -11.06 -18.23 -2.55
CA ALA A 22 -10.86 -17.07 -1.69
C ALA A 22 -9.53 -16.37 -2.08
N CYS A 23 -9.58 -15.65 -3.20
CA CYS A 23 -8.55 -14.75 -3.69
C CYS A 23 -7.99 -13.95 -2.50
N GLN A 24 -6.68 -13.89 -2.40
CA GLN A 24 -5.90 -13.33 -1.31
C GLN A 24 -6.47 -11.99 -0.80
N HIS A 25 -7.30 -12.01 0.26
CA HIS A 25 -7.96 -10.84 0.88
C HIS A 25 -6.95 -10.07 1.74
N ARG A 26 -5.86 -9.60 1.13
CA ARG A 26 -4.78 -8.91 1.84
C ARG A 26 -4.39 -7.63 1.12
N LEU A 27 -4.30 -6.54 1.86
CA LEU A 27 -3.67 -5.30 1.39
C LEU A 27 -2.16 -5.38 1.68
N HIS A 28 -1.35 -5.04 0.68
CA HIS A 28 0.08 -4.90 0.84
C HIS A 28 0.40 -3.52 1.40
N MET A 29 0.81 -3.50 2.66
CA MET A 29 1.07 -2.29 3.43
C MET A 29 2.58 -2.10 3.61
N GLY A 30 3.02 -0.86 3.64
CA GLY A 30 4.34 -0.45 4.11
C GLY A 30 4.24 0.38 5.38
N TYR A 31 5.25 0.28 6.23
CA TYR A 31 5.43 1.12 7.41
C TYR A 31 6.85 1.66 7.43
N TYR A 32 6.96 2.94 7.74
CA TYR A 32 8.21 3.64 7.94
C TYR A 32 8.07 4.64 9.10
N SER A 33 9.06 4.70 9.98
CA SER A 33 9.17 5.73 10.99
C SER A 33 10.61 6.17 11.23
N GLU A 34 10.78 7.46 11.54
CA GLU A 34 11.99 8.03 12.09
C GLU A 34 11.66 8.65 13.44
N VAL A 35 12.41 8.29 14.48
CA VAL A 35 12.26 8.85 15.82
C VAL A 35 13.54 9.60 16.15
N THR A 36 13.42 10.80 16.72
CA THR A 36 14.59 11.49 17.30
C THR A 36 15.05 10.73 18.54
N GLY A 37 16.27 10.19 18.49
CA GLY A 37 16.90 9.54 19.64
C GLY A 37 16.86 10.44 20.86
N ASP A 38 16.53 9.85 22.02
CA ASP A 38 16.46 10.50 23.33
C ASP A 38 15.30 11.50 23.53
N TYR A 39 14.33 11.57 22.61
CA TYR A 39 13.11 12.33 22.86
C TYR A 39 12.11 11.55 23.72
N LEU A 40 11.71 12.13 24.86
CA LEU A 40 10.71 11.53 25.75
C LEU A 40 9.31 12.05 25.40
N PHE A 41 8.49 11.18 24.81
CA PHE A 41 7.10 11.50 24.50
C PHE A 41 6.26 11.58 25.78
N ASN A 42 5.72 12.76 26.05
CA ASN A 42 4.81 12.98 27.17
C ASN A 42 3.35 12.78 26.73
N TYR A 43 2.74 11.68 27.19
CA TYR A 43 1.35 11.33 26.92
C TYR A 43 0.31 12.34 27.41
N ASN A 44 0.66 13.19 28.37
CA ASN A 44 -0.19 14.25 28.89
C ASN A 44 0.04 15.61 28.22
N SER A 45 1.01 15.73 27.30
CA SER A 45 1.28 16.99 26.60
C SER A 45 0.15 17.38 25.66
N THR A 46 -0.08 18.69 25.50
CA THR A 46 -1.04 19.21 24.53
C THR A 46 -0.51 18.99 23.12
N ILE A 47 -1.23 18.17 22.36
CA ILE A 47 -0.95 17.82 20.98
C ILE A 47 -2.06 18.39 20.10
N VAL A 48 -1.69 19.07 19.02
CA VAL A 48 -2.64 19.50 18.01
C VAL A 48 -2.37 18.80 16.70
N VAL A 49 -3.38 18.11 16.18
CA VAL A 49 -3.32 17.51 14.84
C VAL A 49 -3.76 18.56 13.82
N ALA A 50 -2.82 18.93 12.97
CA ALA A 50 -2.96 19.93 11.93
C ALA A 50 -2.93 19.28 10.55
N TYR A 51 -3.50 19.99 9.58
CA TYR A 51 -3.55 19.59 8.18
C TYR A 51 -3.69 20.84 7.31
N ASP A 52 -3.27 20.74 6.04
CA ASP A 52 -3.49 21.80 5.07
C ASP A 52 -5.00 21.99 4.84
N ARG A 53 -5.51 23.21 5.02
CA ARG A 53 -6.95 23.50 4.85
C ARG A 53 -7.48 23.18 3.45
N SER A 54 -6.62 23.12 2.44
CA SER A 54 -6.97 22.71 1.07
C SER A 54 -7.04 21.18 0.90
N ASP A 55 -6.52 20.39 1.85
CA ASP A 55 -6.52 18.93 1.81
C ASP A 55 -7.84 18.38 2.37
N ALA A 56 -8.82 18.22 1.48
CA ALA A 56 -10.12 17.65 1.79
C ALA A 56 -10.06 16.18 2.25
N MET A 57 -9.06 15.41 1.80
CA MET A 57 -8.93 14.01 2.17
C MET A 57 -8.48 13.88 3.62
N THR A 58 -7.44 14.61 4.00
CA THR A 58 -6.95 14.61 5.38
C THR A 58 -7.97 15.21 6.34
N SER A 59 -8.64 16.30 5.94
CA SER A 59 -9.67 16.95 6.78
C SER A 59 -10.82 16.00 7.12
N TYR A 60 -11.26 15.17 6.16
CA TYR A 60 -12.31 14.18 6.38
C TYR A 60 -11.94 13.13 7.45
N TYR A 61 -10.67 12.73 7.53
CA TYR A 61 -10.21 11.71 8.47
C TYR A 61 -9.57 12.26 9.77
N ILE A 62 -9.56 13.58 9.97
CA ILE A 62 -8.85 14.20 11.10
C ILE A 62 -9.30 13.64 12.47
N ASN A 63 -10.60 13.44 12.65
CA ASN A 63 -11.16 12.89 13.89
C ASN A 63 -10.76 11.43 14.11
N VAL A 64 -10.54 10.66 13.03
CA VAL A 64 -10.02 9.29 13.14
C VAL A 64 -8.58 9.32 13.66
N ILE A 65 -7.76 10.24 13.16
CA ILE A 65 -6.37 10.38 13.60
C ILE A 65 -6.33 10.74 15.09
N VAL A 66 -7.09 11.77 15.51
CA VAL A 66 -7.21 12.18 16.91
C VAL A 66 -7.63 11.00 17.79
N TYR A 67 -8.68 10.29 17.39
CA TYR A 67 -9.19 9.16 18.15
C TYR A 67 -8.19 8.00 18.29
N GLU A 68 -7.47 7.67 17.23
CA GLU A 68 -6.47 6.58 17.29
C GLU A 68 -5.22 7.00 18.08
N LEU A 69 -4.84 8.27 18.08
CA LEU A 69 -3.80 8.79 18.99
C LEU A 69 -4.26 8.74 20.45
N GLN A 70 -5.52 9.09 20.73
CA GLN A 70 -6.09 8.96 22.07
C GLN A 70 -6.11 7.51 22.56
N LYS A 71 -6.39 6.56 21.67
CA LYS A 71 -6.29 5.12 21.97
C LYS A 71 -4.89 4.64 22.31
N LEU A 72 -3.85 5.29 21.79
CA LEU A 72 -2.46 5.00 22.19
C LEU A 72 -2.11 5.55 23.58
N GLY A 73 -2.99 6.33 24.21
CA GLY A 73 -2.81 6.89 25.55
C GLY A 73 -2.55 8.39 25.58
N PHE A 74 -2.58 9.10 24.45
CA PHE A 74 -2.45 10.56 24.44
C PHE A 74 -3.79 11.23 24.77
N TYR A 75 -3.94 11.77 25.98
CA TYR A 75 -5.24 12.28 26.43
C TYR A 75 -5.58 13.68 25.89
N ASN A 76 -4.57 14.52 25.70
CA ASN A 76 -4.72 15.93 25.32
C ASN A 76 -4.45 16.15 23.83
N VAL A 77 -5.22 15.46 22.97
CA VAL A 77 -5.11 15.56 21.51
C VAL A 77 -6.31 16.34 20.97
N PHE A 78 -6.02 17.44 20.28
CA PHE A 78 -7.01 18.35 19.71
C PHE A 78 -6.82 18.50 18.20
N THR A 79 -7.86 18.92 17.50
CA THR A 79 -7.74 19.40 16.12
C THR A 79 -7.26 20.85 16.08
N GLN A 80 -6.71 21.28 14.94
CA GLN A 80 -6.34 22.69 14.71
C GLN A 80 -7.51 23.70 14.78
N ALA A 81 -8.76 23.22 14.84
CA ALA A 81 -9.95 24.06 15.04
C ALA A 81 -10.30 24.24 16.52
N GLU A 82 -9.93 23.29 17.38
CA GLU A 82 -10.25 23.27 18.81
C GLU A 82 -9.17 23.94 19.66
N PHE A 83 -7.91 23.89 19.21
CA PHE A 83 -6.79 24.43 19.97
C PHE A 83 -5.78 25.13 19.04
N PRO A 84 -5.29 26.33 19.42
CA PRO A 84 -4.38 27.10 18.58
C PRO A 84 -2.97 26.48 18.53
N LEU A 85 -2.37 26.42 17.34
CA LEU A 85 -1.11 25.71 17.07
C LEU A 85 0.09 26.30 17.83
N ASP A 86 0.13 27.61 18.01
CA ASP A 86 1.22 28.35 18.68
C ASP A 86 1.29 28.09 20.19
N LYS A 87 0.19 27.65 20.79
CA LYS A 87 0.14 27.32 22.23
C LYS A 87 0.34 25.83 22.50
N ALA A 88 0.39 25.01 21.46
CA ALA A 88 0.55 23.57 21.60
C ALA A 88 2.00 23.24 21.96
N LYS A 89 2.22 22.24 22.82
CA LYS A 89 3.56 21.70 23.03
C LYS A 89 4.02 20.94 21.79
N ASN A 90 3.10 20.19 21.20
CA ASN A 90 3.33 19.33 20.05
C ASN A 90 2.32 19.62 18.94
N VAL A 91 2.79 19.65 17.70
CA VAL A 91 1.94 19.75 16.52
C VAL A 91 2.23 18.55 15.62
N ILE A 92 1.19 17.84 15.20
CA ILE A 92 1.29 16.73 14.26
C ILE A 92 0.66 17.18 12.95
N TYR A 93 1.48 17.37 11.93
CA TYR A 93 1.02 17.62 10.57
C TYR A 93 0.67 16.29 9.90
N ALA A 94 -0.62 16.04 9.76
CA ALA A 94 -1.13 14.86 9.07
C ALA A 94 -1.30 15.14 7.57
N ARG A 95 -1.07 14.11 6.75
CA ARG A 95 -1.33 14.17 5.31
C ARG A 95 -1.72 12.81 4.75
N ILE A 96 -2.74 12.78 3.92
CA ILE A 96 -3.13 11.61 3.13
C ILE A 96 -2.87 11.92 1.67
N VAL A 97 -1.99 11.13 1.04
CA VAL A 97 -1.59 11.33 -0.35
C VAL A 97 -1.98 10.12 -1.16
N ARG A 98 -2.55 10.32 -2.35
CA ARG A 98 -2.79 9.27 -3.33
C ARG A 98 -2.06 9.59 -4.62
N ASN A 99 -1.08 8.78 -4.94
CA ASN A 99 -0.34 8.86 -6.20
C ASN A 99 -0.85 7.77 -7.13
N ILE A 100 -1.37 8.17 -8.29
CA ILE A 100 -1.76 7.25 -9.35
C ILE A 100 -0.65 7.31 -10.40
N SER A 101 -0.05 6.15 -10.69
CA SER A 101 1.01 6.01 -11.69
C SER A 101 0.55 5.04 -12.76
N ALA A 102 0.80 5.41 -14.02
CA ALA A 102 0.62 4.53 -15.17
C ALA A 102 1.95 3.83 -15.45
N VAL A 103 2.00 2.52 -15.26
CA VAL A 103 3.17 1.70 -15.58
C VAL A 103 2.90 0.98 -16.90
N PRO A 104 3.56 1.36 -18.01
CA PRO A 104 3.44 0.64 -19.26
C PRO A 104 4.12 -0.72 -19.15
N PHE A 105 3.49 -1.75 -19.66
CA PHE A 105 4.12 -3.05 -19.83
C PHE A 105 3.91 -3.56 -21.25
N TYR A 106 4.99 -4.10 -21.82
CA TYR A 106 5.03 -4.63 -23.17
C TYR A 106 5.00 -6.16 -23.11
N GLN A 107 4.01 -6.77 -23.75
CA GLN A 107 4.01 -8.20 -24.02
C GLN A 107 4.46 -8.41 -25.46
N TYR A 108 5.62 -9.04 -25.61
CA TYR A 108 6.18 -9.36 -26.91
C TYR A 108 5.62 -10.71 -27.38
N ASN A 109 5.07 -10.72 -28.59
CA ASN A 109 4.63 -11.94 -29.24
C ASN A 109 5.81 -12.53 -30.02
N TYR A 110 6.22 -13.73 -29.64
CA TYR A 110 7.28 -14.46 -30.30
C TYR A 110 6.68 -15.47 -31.27
N GLN A 111 7.15 -15.45 -32.52
CA GLN A 111 6.86 -16.47 -33.51
C GLN A 111 8.14 -17.24 -33.80
N LEU A 112 8.03 -18.58 -33.83
CA LEU A 112 9.10 -19.42 -34.31
C LEU A 112 9.17 -19.28 -35.84
N ILE A 113 10.35 -18.93 -36.35
CA ILE A 113 10.61 -18.95 -37.78
C ILE A 113 11.59 -20.10 -38.04
N ASP A 114 11.10 -21.09 -38.79
CA ASP A 114 11.85 -22.31 -39.07
C ASP A 114 12.83 -22.10 -40.23
N GLN A 115 14.01 -22.71 -40.10
CA GLN A 115 15.00 -22.89 -41.17
C GLN A 115 15.42 -21.62 -41.93
N VAL A 116 15.54 -20.48 -41.24
CA VAL A 116 16.12 -19.29 -41.86
C VAL A 116 17.60 -19.49 -42.08
N ASN A 117 18.08 -19.21 -43.28
CA ASN A 117 19.50 -19.26 -43.60
C ASN A 117 20.22 -18.09 -42.91
N LYS A 118 21.06 -18.40 -41.93
CA LYS A 118 21.87 -17.45 -41.15
C LYS A 118 21.05 -16.37 -40.41
N PRO A 119 20.19 -16.76 -39.46
CA PRO A 119 19.35 -15.80 -38.74
C PRO A 119 20.19 -14.92 -37.82
N CYS A 120 19.82 -13.63 -37.74
CA CYS A 120 20.37 -12.69 -36.78
C CYS A 120 19.26 -12.26 -35.81
N TYR A 121 19.49 -12.35 -34.50
CA TYR A 121 18.54 -11.93 -33.47
C TYR A 121 19.19 -10.97 -32.47
N PHE A 122 18.37 -10.08 -31.90
CA PHE A 122 18.80 -9.04 -30.97
C PHE A 122 18.53 -9.48 -29.52
N LEU A 123 19.57 -9.54 -28.69
CA LEU A 123 19.46 -9.92 -27.28
C LEU A 123 20.39 -9.04 -26.44
N GLY A 124 19.86 -8.36 -25.43
CA GLY A 124 20.67 -7.61 -24.46
C GLY A 124 21.52 -6.47 -25.03
N GLY A 125 21.10 -5.83 -26.13
CA GLY A 125 21.82 -4.69 -26.71
C GLY A 125 22.82 -5.03 -27.83
N GLN A 126 22.95 -6.30 -28.21
CA GLN A 126 23.85 -6.75 -29.28
C GLN A 126 23.15 -7.73 -30.23
N PHE A 127 23.64 -7.80 -31.47
CA PHE A 127 23.16 -8.72 -32.50
C PHE A 127 23.97 -10.01 -32.51
N TYR A 128 23.28 -11.15 -32.54
CA TYR A 128 23.87 -12.48 -32.65
C TYR A 128 23.39 -13.13 -33.94
N CYS A 129 24.34 -13.50 -34.81
CA CYS A 129 24.05 -14.16 -36.09
C CYS A 129 24.56 -15.60 -36.06
N SER A 130 23.68 -16.55 -36.36
CA SER A 130 24.06 -17.95 -36.54
C SER A 130 24.59 -18.18 -37.96
N GLN A 131 25.60 -19.05 -38.11
CA GLN A 131 26.12 -19.43 -39.44
C GLN A 131 25.44 -20.67 -40.02
N THR A 132 24.67 -21.38 -39.20
CA THR A 132 23.90 -22.56 -39.57
C THR A 132 22.41 -22.24 -39.61
N PRO A 133 21.61 -22.86 -40.49
CA PRO A 133 20.16 -22.74 -40.44
C PRO A 133 19.68 -23.21 -39.07
N THR A 134 19.04 -22.32 -38.32
CA THR A 134 18.56 -22.59 -36.97
C THR A 134 17.22 -21.92 -36.81
N ASP A 135 16.28 -22.63 -36.20
CA ASP A 135 15.01 -22.04 -35.83
C ASP A 135 15.27 -20.95 -34.79
N TYR A 136 14.64 -19.79 -34.95
CA TYR A 136 14.80 -18.70 -34.00
C TYR A 136 13.46 -18.03 -33.72
N TYR A 137 13.33 -17.54 -32.49
CA TYR A 137 12.15 -16.80 -32.06
C TYR A 137 12.30 -15.35 -32.50
N ALA A 138 11.51 -14.94 -33.47
CA ALA A 138 11.40 -13.54 -33.89
C ALA A 138 10.23 -12.87 -33.16
N ILE A 139 10.41 -11.61 -32.76
CA ILE A 139 9.31 -10.78 -32.29
C ILE A 139 8.48 -10.39 -33.51
N ASN A 140 7.24 -10.88 -33.61
CA ASN A 140 6.31 -10.54 -34.71
C ASN A 140 5.29 -9.46 -34.31
N GLY A 141 5.41 -8.93 -33.10
CA GLY A 141 4.57 -7.84 -32.64
C GLY A 141 4.69 -7.64 -31.14
N PHE A 142 4.12 -6.55 -30.67
CA PHE A 142 3.97 -6.29 -29.25
C PHE A 142 2.55 -5.81 -28.96
N SER A 143 2.05 -6.14 -27.79
CA SER A 143 0.90 -5.45 -27.20
C SER A 143 1.40 -4.60 -26.04
N GLU A 144 0.98 -3.34 -26.03
CA GLU A 144 1.20 -2.42 -24.92
C GLU A 144 -0.05 -2.42 -24.04
N GLN A 145 0.16 -2.62 -22.75
CA GLN A 145 -0.90 -2.52 -21.75
C GLN A 145 -0.44 -1.55 -20.67
N ILE A 146 -1.37 -0.74 -20.15
CA ILE A 146 -1.08 0.23 -19.10
C ILE A 146 -1.66 -0.30 -17.79
N LEU A 147 -0.79 -0.60 -16.82
CA LEU A 147 -1.20 -0.91 -15.46
C LEU A 147 -1.28 0.38 -14.65
N MET A 148 -2.49 0.76 -14.25
CA MET A 148 -2.66 1.80 -13.25
C MET A 148 -2.33 1.24 -11.86
N SER A 149 -1.29 1.76 -11.25
CA SER A 149 -0.93 1.49 -9.86
C SER A 149 -1.30 2.69 -9.00
N ALA A 150 -2.09 2.46 -7.96
CA ALA A 150 -2.40 3.46 -6.95
C ALA A 150 -1.56 3.19 -5.70
N ASN A 151 -0.75 4.18 -5.32
CA ASN A 151 0.00 4.19 -4.07
C ASN A 151 -0.62 5.24 -3.16
N SER A 152 -1.15 4.79 -2.03
CA SER A 152 -1.73 5.66 -1.02
C SER A 152 -0.81 5.74 0.19
N HIS A 153 -0.59 6.94 0.71
CA HIS A 153 0.25 7.21 1.87
C HIS A 153 -0.55 7.96 2.94
N PHE A 154 -0.28 7.64 4.19
CA PHE A 154 -0.70 8.38 5.35
C PHE A 154 0.55 8.76 6.14
N ILE A 155 0.80 10.07 6.20
CA ILE A 155 2.01 10.66 6.74
C ILE A 155 1.65 11.43 8.00
N LEU A 156 2.47 11.29 9.04
CA LEU A 156 2.45 12.11 10.24
C LEU A 156 3.84 12.70 10.45
N ASP A 157 3.92 14.02 10.43
CA ASP A 157 5.12 14.76 10.83
C ASP A 157 4.87 15.42 12.18
N TRP A 158 5.55 14.93 13.21
CA TRP A 158 5.38 15.35 14.60
C TRP A 158 6.49 16.31 15.00
N TYR A 159 6.08 17.52 15.37
CA TYR A 159 6.97 18.62 15.72
C TYR A 159 6.77 19.06 17.17
N ASP A 160 7.86 19.17 17.92
CA ASP A 160 7.85 19.81 19.24
C ASP A 160 8.06 21.32 19.05
N VAL A 161 7.02 22.10 19.35
CA VAL A 161 6.99 23.55 19.10
C VAL A 161 8.00 24.28 19.97
N VAL A 162 8.23 23.82 21.20
CA VAL A 162 9.13 24.46 22.16
C VAL A 162 10.58 24.18 21.81
N LEU A 163 10.88 22.95 21.40
CA LEU A 163 12.24 22.57 20.98
C LEU A 163 12.54 22.94 19.52
N GLN A 164 11.54 23.41 18.78
CA GLN A 164 11.62 23.76 17.37
C GLN A 164 12.27 22.66 16.52
N LYS A 165 11.86 21.41 16.75
CA LYS A 165 12.39 20.27 15.99
C LYS A 165 11.32 19.23 15.72
N ARG A 166 11.47 18.56 14.59
CA ARG A 166 10.74 17.32 14.30
C ARG A 166 11.24 16.23 15.25
N VAL A 167 10.32 15.58 15.93
CA VAL A 167 10.61 14.54 16.94
C VAL A 167 10.23 13.15 16.46
N LEU A 168 9.25 13.05 15.55
CA LEU A 168 8.81 11.80 14.95
C LEU A 168 8.29 12.05 13.54
N TYR A 169 8.68 11.20 12.60
CA TYR A 169 8.10 11.11 11.27
C TYR A 169 7.56 9.70 11.07
N VAL A 170 6.35 9.56 10.52
CA VAL A 170 5.73 8.26 10.22
C VAL A 170 5.11 8.32 8.83
N ASP A 171 5.34 7.29 8.04
CA ASP A 171 4.71 7.08 6.73
C ASP A 171 4.17 5.64 6.64
N GLY A 172 2.85 5.52 6.61
CA GLY A 172 2.17 4.29 6.28
C GLY A 172 1.75 4.31 4.81
N SER A 173 2.03 3.23 4.08
CA SER A 173 1.69 3.15 2.66
C SER A 173 0.85 1.91 2.32
N VAL A 174 0.08 2.01 1.25
CA VAL A 174 -0.57 0.88 0.58
C VAL A 174 -0.23 0.94 -0.89
N SER A 175 0.24 -0.16 -1.44
CA SER A 175 0.58 -0.30 -2.85
C SER A 175 -0.17 -1.47 -3.49
N GLY A 176 -0.45 -1.34 -4.79
CA GLY A 176 -1.05 -2.39 -5.60
C GLY A 176 -2.52 -2.17 -5.93
N ARG A 177 -3.19 -3.24 -6.40
CA ARG A 177 -4.60 -3.20 -6.82
C ARG A 177 -5.50 -3.05 -5.59
N THR A 178 -5.70 -1.82 -5.12
CA THR A 178 -6.69 -1.51 -4.08
C THR A 178 -8.07 -1.60 -4.72
N CYS A 179 -8.84 -2.63 -4.42
CA CYS A 179 -10.08 -3.00 -5.14
C CYS A 179 -11.28 -2.08 -4.86
N GLY A 180 -11.12 -0.76 -4.96
CA GLY A 180 -12.17 0.20 -4.61
C GLY A 180 -12.56 0.15 -3.12
N TYR A 181 -11.65 -0.31 -2.25
CA TYR A 181 -11.91 -0.50 -0.83
C TYR A 181 -12.22 0.84 -0.14
N GLN A 182 -13.50 1.08 0.15
CA GLN A 182 -13.99 2.36 0.69
C GLN A 182 -13.40 2.73 2.05
N MET A 183 -12.93 1.75 2.83
CA MET A 183 -12.35 1.95 4.16
C MET A 183 -10.81 2.00 4.14
N LEU A 184 -10.18 2.07 2.94
CA LEU A 184 -8.73 2.01 2.76
C LEU A 184 -7.99 3.00 3.66
N TYR A 185 -8.33 4.28 3.59
CA TYR A 185 -7.64 5.31 4.35
C TYR A 185 -7.88 5.17 5.85
N ARG A 186 -9.10 4.79 6.26
CA ARG A 186 -9.40 4.56 7.67
C ARG A 186 -8.53 3.46 8.24
N ASP A 187 -8.41 2.35 7.53
CA ASP A 187 -7.64 1.19 7.98
C ASP A 187 -6.13 1.42 7.85
N LEU A 188 -5.69 2.19 6.85
CA LEU A 188 -4.32 2.67 6.74
C LEU A 188 -3.94 3.54 7.95
N ILE A 189 -4.75 4.54 8.31
CA ILE A 189 -4.54 5.41 9.48
C ILE A 189 -4.46 4.57 10.76
N LYS A 190 -5.48 3.75 11.01
CA LYS A 190 -5.55 2.87 12.19
C LYS A 190 -4.34 1.96 12.29
N SER A 191 -4.00 1.28 11.20
CA SER A 191 -2.90 0.34 11.20
C SER A 191 -1.55 1.04 11.36
N THR A 192 -1.39 2.24 10.82
CA THR A 192 -0.14 3.00 10.91
C THR A 192 0.07 3.53 12.32
N ILE A 193 -0.95 4.19 12.90
CA ILE A 193 -0.87 4.73 14.27
C ILE A 193 -0.62 3.63 15.29
N LYS A 194 -1.36 2.51 15.20
CA LYS A 194 -1.18 1.36 16.11
C LYS A 194 0.25 0.79 16.11
N ARG A 195 1.01 1.01 15.04
CA ARG A 195 2.36 0.47 14.84
C ARG A 195 3.47 1.42 15.27
N ILE A 196 3.14 2.63 15.73
CA ILE A 196 4.16 3.59 16.15
C ILE A 196 4.92 3.06 17.35
N ASP A 197 6.20 2.83 17.15
CA ASP A 197 7.18 2.70 18.22
C ASP A 197 7.84 4.05 18.47
N PHE A 198 7.64 4.60 19.66
CA PHE A 198 8.14 5.91 20.06
C PHE A 198 9.61 5.90 20.49
N ASN A 199 10.25 4.73 20.56
CA ASN A 199 11.62 4.59 21.04
C ASN A 199 12.62 4.25 19.93
N ARG A 200 12.15 3.72 18.79
CA ARG A 200 13.03 3.27 17.70
C ARG A 200 12.44 3.56 16.32
N PRO A 201 13.30 3.89 15.33
CA PRO A 201 12.87 3.92 13.94
C PRO A 201 12.58 2.51 13.44
N GLU A 202 11.55 2.35 12.61
CA GLU A 202 11.19 1.07 12.01
C GLU A 202 10.91 1.21 10.51
N ARG A 203 11.23 0.16 9.74
CA ARG A 203 10.86 0.06 8.33
C ARG A 203 10.56 -1.38 7.96
N TYR A 204 9.33 -1.65 7.53
CA TYR A 204 8.93 -3.00 7.11
C TYR A 204 7.67 -2.99 6.25
N TYR A 205 7.43 -4.13 5.60
CA TYR A 205 6.19 -4.40 4.86
C TYR A 205 5.36 -5.44 5.60
N TYR A 206 4.05 -5.33 5.50
CA TYR A 206 3.14 -6.27 6.12
C TYR A 206 1.85 -6.41 5.31
N ASN A 207 1.11 -7.48 5.59
CA ASN A 207 -0.17 -7.72 4.95
C ASN A 207 -1.31 -7.45 5.95
N LEU A 208 -2.25 -6.58 5.58
CA LEU A 208 -3.46 -6.36 6.35
C LEU A 208 -4.58 -7.26 5.79
N ARG A 209 -5.17 -8.11 6.63
CA ARG A 209 -6.30 -8.96 6.22
C ARG A 209 -7.57 -8.12 6.13
N LEU A 210 -8.21 -8.13 4.97
CA LEU A 210 -9.51 -7.49 4.78
C LEU A 210 -10.62 -8.30 5.46
N PRO A 211 -11.68 -7.63 5.98
CA PRO A 211 -12.85 -8.33 6.49
C PRO A 211 -13.53 -9.16 5.38
N LEU A 212 -14.07 -10.32 5.77
CA LEU A 212 -14.58 -11.37 4.88
C LEU A 212 -15.68 -10.92 3.89
N TYR A 213 -16.39 -9.83 4.18
CA TYR A 213 -17.54 -9.36 3.40
C TYR A 213 -17.20 -8.30 2.33
N GLN A 214 -15.92 -7.99 2.13
CA GLN A 214 -15.48 -7.03 1.10
C GLN A 214 -14.45 -7.68 0.19
N PRO A 215 -14.89 -8.56 -0.74
CA PRO A 215 -14.00 -9.20 -1.68
C PRO A 215 -13.33 -8.16 -2.57
N CYS A 216 -12.02 -8.33 -2.69
CA CYS A 216 -11.23 -7.67 -3.70
C CYS A 216 -11.55 -8.32 -5.05
N TYR A 217 -12.50 -7.76 -5.80
CA TYR A 217 -12.81 -8.28 -7.13
C TYR A 217 -11.59 -8.05 -8.03
N ARG A 218 -10.95 -9.14 -8.48
CA ARG A 218 -10.03 -9.06 -9.62
C ARG A 218 -10.88 -8.72 -10.84
N GLN A 219 -10.70 -7.50 -11.36
CA GLN A 219 -10.99 -7.23 -12.77
C GLN A 219 -9.88 -7.87 -13.62
#